data_AF-A0ABD1IAP2-F1
#
_entry.id   AF-A0ABD1IAP2-F1
#
_cell.length_a   1.000
_cell.length_b   1.000
_cell.length_c   1.000
_cell.angle_alpha   90.00
_cell.angle_beta   90.00
_cell.angle_gamma   90.00
#
_symmetry.space_group_name_H-M   'P 1'
#
loop_
_entity.id
_entity.type
_entity.pdbx_description
1 polymer ?
#
loop_
_entity_poly.entity_id
_entity_poly.type
_entity_poly.pdbx_seq_one_letter_code
_entity_poly.pdbx_strand_id
1 'polypeptide(L)'
;MASKLVFVLIFSLFLVSQVSSDSKKVEEPSHVSQALHVFSRGDGKLMRAVQDISKYFKDGLVSQVLTLAPASAPNPSHGINCGGLCKKRCSLHSRQNTCLRACGTCCARCKCVPPGTFGNREMCGTCYTNMTTHGNRSKCP
;
A
#
# COMPACT_ATOMS: atom_id res chain seq x y z
N MET A 1 -0.84 32.62 46.30
CA MET A 1 -1.81 32.13 45.30
C MET A 1 -1.33 32.34 43.85
N ALA A 2 -0.46 33.31 43.57
CA ALA A 2 0.10 33.56 42.23
C ALA A 2 0.89 32.39 41.62
N SER A 3 1.70 31.63 42.38
CA SER A 3 2.48 30.51 41.83
C SER A 3 1.66 29.35 41.28
N LYS A 4 0.44 29.12 41.79
CA LYS A 4 -0.44 28.06 41.29
C LYS A 4 -1.02 28.42 39.92
N LEU A 5 -1.28 29.71 39.67
CA LEU A 5 -1.78 30.22 38.38
C LEU A 5 -0.69 30.13 37.29
N VAL A 6 0.55 30.45 37.64
CA VAL A 6 1.70 30.37 36.73
C VAL A 6 1.97 28.92 36.30
N PHE A 7 1.86 27.96 37.21
CA PHE A 7 2.04 26.53 36.88
C PHE A 7 0.98 26.01 35.91
N VAL A 8 -0.28 26.42 36.09
CA VAL A 8 -1.39 26.01 35.20
C VAL A 8 -1.24 26.61 33.79
N LEU A 9 -0.76 27.85 33.68
CA LEU A 9 -0.48 28.49 32.38
C LEU A 9 0.72 27.83 31.67
N ILE A 10 1.76 27.43 32.39
CA ILE A 10 2.92 26.72 31.80
C ILE A 10 2.51 25.30 31.35
N PHE A 11 1.73 24.58 32.15
CA PHE A 11 1.30 23.22 31.84
C PHE A 11 0.34 23.17 30.64
N SER A 12 -0.54 24.17 30.51
CA SER A 12 -1.43 24.31 29.35
C SER A 12 -0.68 24.65 28.06
N LEU A 13 0.35 25.51 28.11
CA LEU A 13 1.22 25.77 26.95
C LEU A 13 2.07 24.57 26.53
N PHE A 14 2.50 23.75 27.50
CA PHE A 14 3.23 22.50 27.21
C PHE A 14 2.36 21.45 26.52
N LEU A 15 1.06 21.35 26.88
CA LEU A 15 0.13 20.42 26.25
C LEU A 15 -0.17 20.77 24.78
N VAL A 16 -0.23 22.07 24.44
CA VAL A 16 -0.40 22.51 23.04
C VAL A 16 0.82 22.15 22.18
N SER A 17 2.03 22.09 22.78
CA SER A 17 3.26 21.77 22.04
C SER A 17 3.44 20.26 21.75
N GLN A 18 2.74 19.38 22.47
CA GLN A 18 2.83 17.92 22.27
C GLN A 18 1.86 17.37 21.22
N VAL A 19 0.94 18.18 20.67
CA VAL A 19 -0.07 17.71 19.69
C VAL A 19 0.43 17.69 18.24
N SER A 20 1.69 18.10 17.98
CA SER A 20 2.15 18.39 16.60
C SER A 20 3.12 17.37 15.98
N SER A 21 3.29 16.18 16.57
CA SER A 21 4.23 15.15 16.08
C SER A 21 3.57 13.80 15.79
N ASP A 22 2.81 13.72 14.69
CA ASP A 22 2.78 12.52 13.82
C ASP A 22 2.24 12.92 12.44
N SER A 23 3.10 13.54 11.63
CA SER A 23 2.82 13.69 10.19
C SER A 23 3.42 12.49 9.47
N LYS A 24 2.72 11.37 9.54
CA LYS A 24 2.96 10.21 8.67
C LYS A 24 2.70 10.66 7.24
N LYS A 25 3.78 10.98 6.51
CA LYS A 25 3.77 11.25 5.08
C LYS A 25 3.32 9.97 4.37
N VAL A 26 2.01 9.85 4.13
CA VAL A 26 1.46 8.86 3.21
C VAL A 26 1.77 9.38 1.81
N GLU A 27 2.81 8.77 1.23
CA GLU A 27 3.14 8.89 -0.17
C GLU A 27 1.98 8.33 -0.99
N GLU A 28 1.39 9.20 -1.80
CA GLU A 28 0.32 8.97 -2.76
C GLU A 28 0.76 7.94 -3.82
N PRO A 29 0.15 6.74 -3.90
CA PRO A 29 0.34 5.87 -5.04
C PRO A 29 -0.60 6.32 -6.16
N SER A 30 0.01 6.91 -7.18
CA SER A 30 -0.52 7.39 -8.46
C SER A 30 -1.13 6.30 -9.37
N HIS A 31 -2.04 5.48 -8.83
CA HIS A 31 -2.62 4.34 -9.58
C HIS A 31 -4.13 4.45 -9.81
N VAL A 32 -4.65 5.68 -9.98
CA VAL A 32 -6.05 5.93 -10.42
C VAL A 32 -6.12 6.75 -11.73
N SER A 33 -5.00 7.03 -12.39
CA SER A 33 -5.02 7.64 -13.74
C SER A 33 -4.97 6.62 -14.89
N GLN A 34 -4.65 5.35 -14.61
CA GLN A 34 -4.48 4.35 -15.68
C GLN A 34 -5.75 3.57 -16.03
N ALA A 35 -6.87 3.80 -15.33
CA ALA A 35 -8.16 3.18 -15.67
C ALA A 35 -8.87 3.84 -16.87
N LEU A 36 -8.35 4.96 -17.41
CA LEU A 36 -8.95 5.67 -18.55
C LEU A 36 -8.29 5.38 -19.91
N HIS A 37 -7.31 4.47 -20.00
CA HIS A 37 -6.63 4.17 -21.27
C HIS A 37 -7.02 2.82 -21.91
N VAL A 38 -8.03 2.11 -21.40
CA VAL A 38 -8.44 0.79 -21.91
C VAL A 38 -9.77 0.85 -22.67
N PHE A 39 -10.00 1.83 -23.55
CA PHE A 39 -11.09 1.73 -24.54
C PHE A 39 -10.75 2.49 -25.83
N SER A 40 -9.79 1.96 -26.60
CA SER A 40 -9.63 2.33 -28.01
C SER A 40 -9.60 1.08 -28.88
N ARG A 41 -10.75 0.40 -29.00
CA ARG A 41 -11.03 -0.46 -30.16
C ARG A 41 -12.53 -0.71 -30.30
N GLY A 42 -13.15 -0.01 -31.25
CA GLY A 42 -14.40 -0.41 -31.90
C GLY A 42 -15.70 -0.10 -31.15
N ASP A 43 -16.65 0.45 -31.90
CA ASP A 43 -18.09 0.53 -31.62
C ASP A 43 -18.57 1.74 -30.82
N GLY A 44 -19.02 2.77 -31.57
CA GLY A 44 -19.66 4.02 -31.11
C GLY A 44 -20.99 3.87 -30.36
N LYS A 45 -21.22 2.71 -29.72
CA LYS A 45 -22.39 2.43 -28.88
C LYS A 45 -22.17 2.88 -27.42
N LEU A 46 -20.91 2.99 -26.98
CA LEU A 46 -20.56 3.38 -25.61
C LEU A 46 -20.75 4.88 -25.32
N MET A 47 -20.61 5.75 -26.34
CA MET A 47 -20.79 7.21 -26.16
C MET A 47 -22.23 7.62 -25.86
N ARG A 48 -23.23 6.81 -26.25
CA ARG A 48 -24.64 7.06 -25.89
C ARG A 48 -24.94 6.74 -24.42
N ALA A 49 -24.29 5.70 -23.87
CA ALA A 49 -24.45 5.34 -22.46
C ALA A 49 -23.90 6.44 -21.52
N VAL A 50 -22.83 7.14 -21.92
CA VAL A 50 -22.29 8.26 -21.12
C VAL A 50 -23.22 9.49 -21.15
N GLN A 51 -23.93 9.73 -22.25
CA GLN A 51 -24.93 10.80 -22.33
C GLN A 51 -26.18 10.50 -21.51
N ASP A 52 -26.61 9.23 -21.44
CA ASP A 52 -27.73 8.82 -20.59
C ASP A 52 -27.42 8.98 -19.09
N ILE A 53 -26.17 8.76 -18.67
CA ILE A 53 -25.73 8.98 -17.28
C ILE A 53 -25.80 10.47 -16.88
N SER A 54 -25.63 11.40 -17.83
CA SER A 54 -25.71 12.85 -17.55
C SER A 54 -27.11 13.31 -17.15
N LYS A 55 -28.16 12.63 -17.63
CA LYS A 55 -29.55 12.91 -17.22
C LYS A 55 -29.76 12.63 -15.73
N TYR A 56 -29.22 11.51 -15.23
CA TYR A 56 -29.30 11.14 -13.81
C TYR A 56 -28.49 12.06 -12.89
N PHE A 57 -27.50 12.79 -13.43
CA PHE A 57 -26.73 13.78 -12.68
C PHE A 57 -27.50 15.08 -12.40
N LYS A 58 -28.52 15.40 -13.21
CA LYS A 58 -29.35 16.61 -13.05
C LYS A 58 -30.46 16.47 -12.01
N ASP A 59 -30.86 15.25 -11.66
CA ASP A 59 -31.99 15.00 -10.76
C ASP A 59 -31.58 14.80 -9.28
N GLY A 60 -30.35 15.18 -8.90
CA GLY A 60 -29.96 15.38 -7.49
C GLY A 60 -29.82 14.12 -6.61
N LEU A 61 -29.93 12.91 -7.17
CA LEU A 61 -29.87 11.66 -6.40
C LEU A 61 -28.44 11.23 -5.99
N VAL A 62 -27.39 11.87 -6.56
CA VAL A 62 -25.99 11.42 -6.38
C VAL A 62 -25.32 12.08 -5.15
N SER A 63 -25.85 13.18 -4.61
CA SER A 63 -25.23 13.86 -3.46
C SER A 63 -25.35 13.09 -2.14
N GLN A 64 -26.27 12.12 -2.03
CA GLN A 64 -26.49 11.37 -0.78
C GLN A 64 -25.62 10.11 -0.66
N VAL A 65 -24.94 9.67 -1.71
CA VAL A 65 -24.15 8.42 -1.68
C VAL A 65 -22.71 8.65 -1.17
N LEU A 66 -22.19 9.88 -1.24
CA LEU A 66 -20.78 10.13 -0.91
C LEU A 66 -20.50 10.30 0.60
N THR A 67 -21.52 10.54 1.42
CA THR A 67 -21.35 10.86 2.86
C THR A 67 -21.46 9.67 3.81
N LEU A 68 -21.65 8.44 3.30
CA LEU A 68 -21.70 7.22 4.10
C LEU A 68 -20.77 6.13 3.55
N ALA A 69 -19.62 6.49 2.96
CA ALA A 69 -18.60 5.50 2.69
C ALA A 69 -17.98 5.03 4.03
N PRO A 70 -18.23 3.79 4.49
CA PRO A 70 -17.52 3.28 5.66
C PRO A 70 -16.01 3.29 5.35
N ALA A 71 -15.20 3.60 6.37
CA ALA A 71 -13.76 3.45 6.30
C ALA A 71 -13.44 2.07 5.69
N SER A 72 -12.55 2.04 4.70
CA SER A 72 -12.11 0.85 3.99
C SER A 72 -11.91 -0.28 5.00
N ALA A 73 -12.81 -1.27 4.98
CA ALA A 73 -12.68 -2.43 5.84
C ALA A 73 -11.26 -3.01 5.63
N PRO A 74 -10.57 -3.50 6.67
CA PRO A 74 -9.36 -4.26 6.45
C PRO A 74 -9.76 -5.42 5.54
N ASN A 75 -9.30 -5.37 4.28
CA ASN A 75 -9.51 -6.45 3.34
C ASN A 75 -9.04 -7.72 4.04
N PRO A 76 -9.90 -8.73 4.24
CA PRO A 76 -9.44 -10.06 4.58
C PRO A 76 -8.87 -10.70 3.31
N SER A 77 -8.05 -9.96 2.56
CA SER A 77 -7.01 -10.59 1.80
C SER A 77 -6.09 -11.18 2.84
N HIS A 78 -6.18 -12.49 3.02
CA HIS A 78 -5.14 -13.33 3.60
C HIS A 78 -3.88 -13.27 2.68
N GLY A 79 -3.49 -12.06 2.29
CA GLY A 79 -2.51 -11.72 1.29
C GLY A 79 -1.29 -11.20 2.01
N ILE A 80 -0.20 -11.96 1.90
CA ILE A 80 1.05 -11.59 2.54
C ILE A 80 1.52 -10.22 2.04
N ASN A 81 1.93 -9.36 2.99
CA ASN A 81 2.52 -8.05 2.70
C ASN A 81 3.95 -8.19 2.18
N CYS A 82 4.10 -8.56 0.90
CA CYS A 82 5.41 -8.76 0.26
C CYS A 82 6.32 -7.53 0.40
N GLY A 83 5.79 -6.31 0.25
CA GLY A 83 6.58 -5.09 0.30
C GLY A 83 7.31 -4.89 1.63
N GLY A 84 6.60 -5.04 2.76
CA GLY A 84 7.19 -4.90 4.10
C GLY A 84 8.18 -6.03 4.42
N LEU A 85 7.81 -7.27 4.09
CA LEU A 85 8.66 -8.44 4.38
C LEU A 85 9.94 -8.43 3.54
N CYS A 86 9.85 -8.10 2.25
CA CYS A 86 11.03 -7.99 1.38
C CYS A 86 11.95 -6.84 1.79
N LYS A 87 11.41 -5.71 2.29
CA LYS A 87 12.24 -4.64 2.87
C LYS A 87 13.07 -5.13 4.05
N LYS A 88 12.46 -5.90 4.97
CA LYS A 88 13.19 -6.50 6.10
C LYS A 88 14.25 -7.48 5.62
N ARG A 89 13.90 -8.39 4.71
CA ARG A 89 14.79 -9.41 4.14
C ARG A 89 16.01 -8.80 3.45
N CYS A 90 15.80 -7.76 2.66
CA CYS A 90 16.83 -7.11 1.85
C CYS A 90 17.62 -6.00 2.57
N SER A 91 17.29 -5.69 3.83
CA SER A 91 17.87 -4.55 4.56
C SER A 91 19.40 -4.57 4.63
N LEU A 92 20.02 -5.73 4.84
CA LEU A 92 21.48 -5.90 4.93
C LEU A 92 22.13 -6.35 3.62
N HIS A 93 21.36 -6.46 2.53
CA HIS A 93 21.91 -6.89 1.25
C HIS A 93 22.65 -5.75 0.57
N SER A 94 23.87 -5.99 0.09
CA SER A 94 24.69 -4.99 -0.63
C SER A 94 24.00 -4.35 -1.84
N ARG A 95 23.05 -5.06 -2.48
CA ARG A 95 22.30 -4.62 -3.66
C ARG A 95 20.81 -4.65 -3.36
N GLN A 96 20.35 -3.73 -2.52
CA GLN A 96 18.99 -3.69 -1.98
C GLN A 96 17.92 -3.70 -3.07
N ASN A 97 18.03 -2.84 -4.11
CA ASN A 97 17.03 -2.77 -5.19
C ASN A 97 16.91 -4.09 -5.97
N THR A 98 18.04 -4.75 -6.25
CA THR A 98 18.05 -6.06 -6.92
C THR A 98 17.43 -7.13 -6.03
N CYS A 99 17.76 -7.14 -4.74
CA CYS A 99 17.17 -8.05 -3.77
C CYS A 99 15.65 -7.85 -3.66
N LEU A 100 15.18 -6.61 -3.56
CA LEU A 100 13.75 -6.28 -3.46
C LEU A 100 12.96 -6.77 -4.67
N ARG A 101 13.50 -6.58 -5.88
CA ARG A 101 12.89 -7.06 -7.13
C ARG A 101 12.82 -8.59 -7.18
N ALA A 102 13.89 -9.26 -6.79
CA ALA A 102 13.93 -10.73 -6.72
C ALA A 102 12.95 -11.27 -5.66
N CYS A 103 13.01 -10.74 -4.44
CA CYS A 103 12.13 -11.09 -3.34
C CYS A 103 10.65 -10.86 -3.71
N GLY A 104 10.31 -9.72 -4.33
CA GLY A 104 8.95 -9.43 -4.77
C GLY A 104 8.42 -10.46 -5.77
N THR A 105 9.27 -10.90 -6.71
CA THR A 105 8.90 -11.97 -7.66
C THR A 105 8.66 -13.30 -6.96
N CYS A 106 9.54 -13.68 -6.03
CA CYS A 106 9.41 -14.91 -5.26
C CYS A 106 8.19 -14.88 -4.34
N CYS A 107 7.93 -13.74 -3.69
CA CYS A 107 6.78 -13.55 -2.81
C CYS A 107 5.45 -13.53 -3.59
N ALA A 108 5.40 -12.93 -4.77
CA ALA A 108 4.20 -12.93 -5.61
C ALA A 108 3.80 -14.35 -6.01
N ARG A 109 4.78 -15.22 -6.27
CA ARG A 109 4.58 -16.61 -6.69
C ARG A 109 4.34 -17.57 -5.52
N CYS A 110 5.20 -17.52 -4.51
CA CYS A 110 5.19 -18.47 -3.39
C CYS A 110 4.37 -17.99 -2.20
N LYS A 111 3.88 -16.74 -2.21
CA LYS A 111 3.14 -16.10 -1.12
C LYS A 111 3.83 -16.26 0.24
N CYS A 112 5.16 -16.25 0.26
CA CYS A 112 5.97 -16.43 1.47
C CYS A 112 7.29 -15.65 1.34
N VAL A 113 7.74 -15.05 2.45
CA VAL A 113 9.07 -14.44 2.58
C VAL A 113 9.70 -14.98 3.86
N PRO A 114 10.90 -15.59 3.79
CA PRO A 114 11.57 -16.11 4.96
C PRO A 114 11.88 -15.04 6.01
N PRO A 115 11.82 -15.36 7.31
CA PRO A 115 12.22 -14.42 8.36
C PRO A 115 13.74 -14.20 8.37
N GLY A 116 14.15 -13.02 8.88
CA GLY A 116 15.56 -12.61 8.93
C GLY A 116 16.06 -12.02 7.60
N THR A 117 17.36 -11.76 7.52
CA THR A 117 18.03 -11.16 6.34
C THR A 117 18.80 -12.18 5.50
N PHE A 118 19.19 -13.31 6.10
CA PHE A 118 19.94 -14.39 5.47
C PHE A 118 19.38 -15.76 5.94
N GLY A 119 19.53 -16.82 5.14
CA GLY A 119 19.14 -18.19 5.51
C GLY A 119 17.61 -18.41 5.62
N ASN A 120 17.17 -19.46 6.33
CA ASN A 120 15.74 -19.76 6.58
C ASN A 120 14.88 -19.98 5.33
N ARG A 121 15.50 -20.28 4.18
CA ARG A 121 14.77 -20.39 2.90
C ARG A 121 13.81 -21.58 2.90
N GLU A 122 14.15 -22.63 3.64
CA GLU A 122 13.38 -23.83 3.93
C GLU A 122 12.04 -23.54 4.62
N MET A 123 11.91 -22.42 5.35
CA MET A 123 10.65 -22.00 5.98
C MET A 123 9.54 -21.71 4.96
N CYS A 124 9.92 -21.28 3.75
CA CYS A 124 9.00 -21.05 2.64
C CYS A 124 8.92 -22.26 1.68
N GLY A 125 9.51 -23.39 2.07
CA GLY A 125 9.47 -24.65 1.34
C GLY A 125 10.15 -24.61 -0.02
N THR A 126 9.80 -25.61 -0.84
CA THR A 126 10.42 -25.86 -2.15
C THR A 126 10.16 -24.76 -3.17
N CYS A 127 9.04 -24.03 -3.07
CA CYS A 127 8.75 -22.94 -4.00
C CYS A 127 9.82 -21.84 -3.96
N TYR A 128 10.26 -21.44 -2.76
CA TYR A 128 11.27 -20.39 -2.59
C TYR A 128 12.69 -20.90 -2.83
N THR A 129 12.96 -22.18 -2.55
CA THR A 129 14.30 -22.77 -2.70
C THR A 129 14.63 -23.21 -4.13
N ASN A 130 13.67 -23.82 -4.84
CA ASN A 130 13.86 -24.38 -6.18
C ASN A 130 13.77 -23.36 -7.32
N MET A 131 13.38 -22.12 -7.03
CA MET A 131 13.40 -21.06 -8.03
C MET A 131 14.85 -20.71 -8.42
N THR A 132 15.21 -21.03 -9.65
CA THR A 132 16.53 -20.75 -10.22
C THR A 132 16.46 -19.70 -11.34
N THR A 133 17.59 -19.08 -11.60
CA THR A 133 17.84 -18.25 -12.79
C THR A 133 18.32 -19.14 -13.95
N HIS A 134 18.42 -18.60 -15.17
CA HIS A 134 18.97 -19.33 -16.31
C HIS A 134 20.39 -19.90 -16.08
N GLY A 135 21.16 -19.33 -15.15
CA GLY A 135 22.49 -19.82 -14.77
C GLY A 135 22.51 -20.87 -13.67
N ASN A 136 21.40 -21.58 -13.40
CA ASN A 136 21.26 -22.57 -12.32
C ASN A 136 21.58 -22.04 -10.90
N ARG A 137 21.57 -20.72 -10.71
CA ARG A 137 21.73 -20.08 -9.39
C ARG A 137 20.38 -19.82 -8.76
N SER A 138 20.28 -19.90 -7.44
CA SER A 138 19.07 -19.53 -6.70
C SER A 138 18.65 -18.10 -7.03
N LYS A 139 17.39 -17.94 -7.45
CA LYS A 139 16.81 -16.65 -7.81
C LYS A 139 16.37 -15.84 -6.58
N CYS A 140 15.86 -16.52 -5.56
CA CYS A 140 15.31 -15.88 -4.37
C CYS A 140 16.39 -15.61 -3.30
N PRO A 141 16.37 -14.45 -2.63
CA PRO A 141 17.37 -14.06 -1.62
C PRO A 141 17.24 -14.82 -0.29
#